data_AF-A0A925TUR9-F1
#
_entry.id   AF-A0A925TUR9-F1
#
_cell.length_a   1.000
_cell.length_b   1.000
_cell.length_c   1.000
_cell.angle_alpha   90.00
_cell.angle_beta   90.00
_cell.angle_gamma   90.00
#
_symmetry.space_group_name_H-M   'P 1'
#
loop_
_entity.id
_entity.type
_entity.pdbx_description
1 polymer ?
#
loop_
_entity_poly.entity_id
_entity_poly.type
_entity_poly.pdbx_seq_one_letter_code
_entity_poly.pdbx_strand_id
1 'polypeptide(L)'
;MLTSGLGLLILVLSVLQLYFANVIIRNGNILKSNHYRYIFIGLAIVIVGALFKILHLPYADLLICCGYAFIGIIYISWTAFKKPVYLLDILKCVWVLSVLANGIFKLYYFPYQLYIIIMSCAVFIAMLSVYYLYPHQRHTNALKIREDKDIPFDQVD
;
A
#
# COMPACT_ATOMS: atom_id res chain seq x y z
N MET A 1 19.34 11.45 24.58
CA MET A 1 20.44 11.24 23.59
C MET A 1 20.27 9.98 22.73
N LEU A 2 19.61 8.90 23.17
CA LEU A 2 19.28 7.75 22.30
C LEU A 2 18.23 8.04 21.20
N THR A 3 17.54 9.18 21.28
CA THR A 3 16.45 9.57 20.38
C THR A 3 16.92 10.04 19.01
N SER A 4 18.14 10.61 18.89
CA SER A 4 18.66 11.10 17.61
C SER A 4 19.09 9.97 16.67
N GLY A 5 19.74 8.93 17.21
CA GLY A 5 20.18 7.77 16.42
C GLY A 5 19.02 6.95 15.87
N LEU A 6 18.02 6.63 16.71
CA LEU A 6 16.82 5.90 16.28
C LEU A 6 15.98 6.71 15.28
N GLY A 7 15.85 8.03 15.48
CA GLY A 7 15.14 8.90 14.55
C GLY A 7 15.76 8.91 13.16
N LEU A 8 17.09 9.00 13.07
CA LEU A 8 17.81 8.96 11.79
C LEU A 8 17.65 7.60 11.10
N LEU A 9 17.74 6.50 11.85
CA LEU A 9 17.54 5.16 11.30
C LEU A 9 16.12 4.97 10.74
N ILE A 10 15.09 5.42 11.45
CA ILE A 10 13.70 5.35 10.97
C ILE A 10 13.52 6.18 9.69
N LEU A 11 14.15 7.36 9.62
CA LEU A 11 14.10 8.21 8.44
C LEU A 11 14.75 7.53 7.23
N VAL A 12 15.96 6.96 7.40
CA VAL A 12 16.67 6.22 6.35
C VAL A 12 15.82 5.03 5.88
N LEU A 13 15.25 4.26 6.81
CA LEU A 13 14.36 3.15 6.48
C LEU A 13 13.11 3.61 5.73
N SER A 14 12.51 4.75 6.10
CA SER A 14 11.32 5.29 5.44
C SER A 14 11.63 5.73 4.00
N VAL A 15 12.78 6.36 3.77
CA VAL A 15 13.23 6.75 2.43
C VAL A 15 13.47 5.50 1.56
N LEU A 16 14.14 4.49 2.12
CA LEU A 16 14.38 3.23 1.44
C LEU A 16 13.06 2.50 1.11
N GLN A 17 12.11 2.49 2.04
CA GLN A 17 10.77 1.95 1.82
C GLN A 17 10.05 2.65 0.66
N LEU A 18 10.08 3.98 0.61
CA LEU A 18 9.48 4.75 -0.48
C LEU A 18 10.13 4.45 -1.84
N TYR A 19 11.46 4.34 -1.88
CA TYR A 19 12.19 3.99 -3.10
C TYR A 19 11.75 2.62 -3.66
N PHE A 20 11.76 1.59 -2.81
CA PHE A 20 11.39 0.24 -3.21
C PHE A 20 9.88 0.11 -3.49
N ALA A 21 9.03 0.81 -2.75
CA ALA A 21 7.60 0.89 -3.07
C ALA A 21 7.38 1.49 -4.46
N ASN A 22 8.12 2.54 -4.82
CA ASN A 22 8.06 3.12 -6.16
C ASN A 22 8.53 2.12 -7.25
N VAL A 23 9.59 1.34 -7.00
CA VAL A 23 10.02 0.27 -7.93
C VAL A 23 8.90 -0.78 -8.13
N ILE A 24 8.29 -1.24 -7.04
CA ILE A 24 7.19 -2.24 -7.08
C ILE A 24 5.94 -1.66 -7.79
N ILE A 25 5.63 -0.39 -7.57
CA ILE A 25 4.48 0.28 -8.20
C ILE A 25 4.73 0.50 -9.68
N ARG A 26 5.94 0.95 -10.08
CA ARG A 26 6.30 1.16 -11.50
C ARG A 26 6.30 -0.13 -12.31
N ASN A 27 6.75 -1.23 -11.70
CA ASN A 27 6.72 -2.54 -12.34
C ASN A 27 5.32 -3.18 -12.34
N GLY A 28 4.34 -2.58 -11.66
CA GLY A 28 2.95 -3.04 -11.64
C GLY A 28 2.04 -2.22 -12.56
N ASN A 29 0.91 -2.81 -12.96
CA ASN A 29 -0.16 -2.10 -13.68
C ASN A 29 -1.05 -1.23 -12.77
N ILE A 30 -0.63 -0.93 -11.55
CA ILE A 30 -1.45 -0.25 -10.53
C ILE A 30 -1.80 1.18 -10.98
N LEU A 31 -0.84 1.89 -11.57
CA LEU A 31 -0.99 3.30 -11.98
C LEU A 31 -2.03 3.52 -13.09
N LYS A 32 -2.35 2.50 -13.89
CA LYS A 32 -3.34 2.60 -14.98
C LYS A 32 -4.77 2.29 -14.52
N SER A 33 -4.95 1.78 -13.30
CA SER A 33 -6.27 1.37 -12.81
C SER A 33 -7.11 2.55 -12.32
N ASN A 34 -8.43 2.50 -12.51
CA ASN A 34 -9.36 3.50 -11.97
C ASN A 34 -9.29 3.58 -10.43
N HIS A 35 -8.92 2.49 -9.75
CA HIS A 35 -8.76 2.44 -8.30
C HIS A 35 -7.66 3.38 -7.77
N TYR A 36 -6.60 3.59 -8.55
CA TYR A 36 -5.55 4.53 -8.20
C TYR A 36 -6.07 5.97 -8.06
N ARG A 37 -7.06 6.35 -8.89
CA ARG A 37 -7.70 7.67 -8.82
C ARG A 37 -8.43 7.86 -7.48
N TYR A 38 -9.15 6.84 -7.01
CA TYR A 38 -9.84 6.91 -5.72
C TYR A 38 -8.85 7.00 -4.54
N ILE A 39 -7.75 6.24 -4.58
CA ILE A 39 -6.69 6.34 -3.55
C ILE A 39 -6.10 7.76 -3.52
N PHE A 40 -5.93 8.39 -4.68
CA PHE A 40 -5.40 9.75 -4.77
C PHE A 40 -6.35 10.80 -4.16
N ILE A 41 -7.66 10.62 -4.31
CA ILE A 41 -8.66 11.46 -3.63
C ILE A 41 -8.53 11.32 -2.11
N GLY A 42 -8.40 10.09 -1.61
CA GLY A 42 -8.14 9.85 -0.19
C GLY A 42 -6.86 10.52 0.31
N LEU A 43 -5.78 10.47 -0.48
CA LEU A 43 -4.53 11.15 -0.16
C LEU A 43 -4.69 12.68 -0.13
N ALA A 44 -5.45 13.25 -1.06
CA ALA A 44 -5.75 14.68 -1.07
C ALA A 44 -6.50 15.11 0.21
N ILE A 45 -7.47 14.30 0.68
CA ILE A 45 -8.16 14.54 1.96
C ILE A 45 -7.15 14.55 3.12
N VAL A 46 -6.25 13.57 3.19
CA VAL A 46 -5.20 13.54 4.22
C VAL A 46 -4.31 14.79 4.18
N ILE A 47 -3.92 15.24 2.99
CA ILE A 47 -3.09 16.46 2.83
C ILE A 47 -3.83 17.70 3.30
N VAL A 48 -5.11 17.85 2.93
CA VAL A 48 -5.96 18.96 3.42
C VAL A 48 -6.08 18.91 4.94
N GLY A 49 -6.25 17.73 5.53
CA GLY A 49 -6.34 17.56 6.98
C GLY A 49 -5.03 17.91 7.69
N ALA A 50 -3.89 17.52 7.11
CA ALA A 50 -2.58 17.91 7.60
C ALA A 50 -2.36 19.43 7.53
N LEU A 51 -2.84 20.07 6.46
CA LEU A 51 -2.80 21.53 6.33
C LEU A 51 -3.67 22.21 7.41
N PHE A 52 -4.87 21.68 7.67
CA PHE A 52 -5.72 22.16 8.76
C PHE A 52 -5.04 22.04 10.12
N LYS A 53 -4.28 20.96 10.34
CA LYS A 53 -3.52 20.74 11.57
C LYS A 53 -2.41 21.79 11.76
N ILE A 54 -1.73 22.16 10.67
CA ILE A 54 -0.69 23.22 10.68
C ILE A 54 -1.32 24.59 10.93
N LEU A 55 -2.49 24.87 10.33
CA LEU A 55 -3.22 26.13 10.51
C LEU A 55 -4.01 26.20 11.82
N HIS A 56 -3.96 25.17 12.66
CA HIS A 56 -4.74 25.05 13.90
C HIS A 56 -6.27 25.19 13.68
N LEU A 57 -6.77 24.77 12.52
CA LEU A 57 -8.20 24.77 12.22
C LEU A 57 -8.91 23.60 12.94
N PRO A 58 -10.19 23.76 13.32
CA PRO A 58 -10.96 22.69 13.94
C PRO A 58 -11.14 21.50 12.98
N TYR A 59 -11.37 20.31 13.55
CA TYR A 59 -11.61 19.06 12.82
C TYR A 59 -10.44 18.51 11.98
N ALA A 60 -9.23 19.07 12.10
CA ALA A 60 -8.05 18.60 11.37
C ALA A 60 -7.81 17.08 11.55
N ASP A 61 -7.84 16.60 12.79
CA ASP A 61 -7.59 15.19 13.10
C ASP A 61 -8.70 14.28 12.54
N LEU A 62 -9.95 14.73 12.58
CA LEU A 62 -11.09 14.02 11.99
C LEU A 62 -10.91 13.88 10.48
N LEU A 63 -10.49 14.97 9.80
CA LEU A 63 -10.30 14.98 8.36
C LEU A 63 -9.15 14.05 7.93
N ILE A 64 -8.05 14.02 8.68
CA ILE A 64 -6.95 13.06 8.48
C ILE A 64 -7.44 11.62 8.67
N CYS A 65 -8.18 11.34 9.75
CA CYS A 65 -8.73 10.01 10.01
C CYS A 65 -9.70 9.56 8.90
N CYS A 66 -10.57 10.44 8.42
CA CYS A 66 -11.49 10.15 7.31
C CYS A 66 -10.70 9.81 6.03
N GLY A 67 -9.64 10.56 5.73
CA GLY A 67 -8.77 10.27 4.59
C GLY A 67 -8.10 8.90 4.70
N TYR A 68 -7.56 8.55 5.87
CA TYR A 68 -6.97 7.23 6.09
C TYR A 68 -8.00 6.10 6.02
N ALA A 69 -9.17 6.27 6.62
CA ALA A 69 -10.25 5.29 6.54
C ALA A 69 -10.69 5.06 5.09
N PHE A 70 -10.85 6.13 4.31
CA PHE A 70 -11.21 6.06 2.90
C PHE A 70 -10.17 5.29 2.08
N ILE A 71 -8.88 5.59 2.24
CA ILE A 71 -7.80 4.85 1.56
C ILE A 71 -7.84 3.37 1.95
N GLY A 72 -7.98 3.07 3.25
CA GLY A 72 -8.03 1.69 3.75
C GLY A 72 -9.18 0.89 3.15
N ILE A 73 -10.39 1.44 3.14
CA ILE A 73 -11.59 0.80 2.58
C ILE A 73 -11.38 0.50 1.09
N ILE A 74 -10.95 1.49 0.30
CA ILE A 74 -10.73 1.31 -1.14
C ILE A 74 -9.68 0.22 -1.41
N TYR A 75 -8.59 0.19 -0.64
CA TYR A 75 -7.52 -0.79 -0.83
C TYR A 75 -7.94 -2.22 -0.46
N ILE A 76 -8.69 -2.37 0.64
CA ILE A 76 -9.25 -3.66 1.08
C ILE A 76 -10.24 -4.16 0.02
N SER A 77 -11.20 -3.33 -0.38
CA SER A 77 -12.18 -3.70 -1.39
C SER A 77 -11.50 -4.12 -2.69
N TRP A 78 -10.52 -3.35 -3.16
CA TRP A 78 -9.80 -3.68 -4.39
C TRP A 78 -9.07 -5.03 -4.30
N THR A 79 -8.40 -5.31 -3.18
CA THR A 79 -7.68 -6.57 -2.98
C THR A 79 -8.65 -7.75 -2.85
N ALA A 80 -9.81 -7.56 -2.21
CA ALA A 80 -10.83 -8.61 -2.03
C ALA A 80 -11.55 -8.99 -3.34
N PHE A 81 -11.79 -8.02 -4.23
CA PHE A 81 -12.47 -8.27 -5.51
C PHE A 81 -11.53 -8.75 -6.62
N LYS A 82 -10.21 -8.65 -6.43
CA LYS A 82 -9.23 -9.13 -7.41
C LYS A 82 -9.20 -10.66 -7.44
N LYS A 83 -9.39 -11.28 -8.62
CA LYS A 83 -9.19 -12.72 -8.82
C LYS A 83 -8.20 -12.97 -9.96
N PRO A 84 -7.15 -13.77 -9.78
CA PRO A 84 -6.78 -14.48 -8.53
C PRO A 84 -6.12 -13.54 -7.52
N VAL A 85 -6.34 -13.78 -6.22
CA VAL A 85 -5.62 -13.08 -5.14
C VAL A 85 -4.26 -13.74 -4.95
N TYR A 86 -3.21 -12.94 -4.93
CA TYR A 86 -1.85 -13.43 -4.80
C TYR A 86 -1.22 -12.96 -3.50
N LEU A 87 -0.27 -13.74 -2.97
CA LEU A 87 0.39 -13.41 -1.70
C LEU A 87 0.97 -11.99 -1.69
N LEU A 88 1.57 -11.55 -2.80
CA LEU A 88 2.10 -10.18 -2.95
C LEU A 88 1.01 -9.11 -2.81
N ASP A 89 -0.21 -9.38 -3.28
CA ASP A 89 -1.33 -8.43 -3.16
C ASP A 89 -1.83 -8.34 -1.71
N ILE A 90 -1.88 -9.45 -0.99
CA ILE A 90 -2.22 -9.49 0.44
C ILE A 90 -1.16 -8.75 1.25
N LEU A 91 0.13 -9.03 1.01
CA LEU A 91 1.24 -8.35 1.71
C LEU A 91 1.23 -6.84 1.47
N LYS A 92 0.94 -6.40 0.24
CA LYS A 92 0.73 -4.97 -0.07
C LYS A 92 -0.41 -4.38 0.73
N CYS A 93 -1.56 -5.07 0.80
CA CYS A 93 -2.71 -4.61 1.57
C CYS A 93 -2.39 -4.49 3.06
N VAL A 94 -1.79 -5.52 3.66
CA VAL A 94 -1.39 -5.51 5.08
C VAL A 94 -0.37 -4.39 5.34
N TRP A 95 0.59 -4.18 4.44
CA TRP A 95 1.56 -3.10 4.55
C TRP A 95 0.88 -1.72 4.52
N VAL A 96 0.00 -1.47 3.55
CA VAL A 96 -0.76 -0.21 3.45
C VAL A 96 -1.57 0.03 4.73
N LEU A 97 -2.31 -0.97 5.21
CA LEU A 97 -3.07 -0.84 6.46
C LEU A 97 -2.18 -0.54 7.67
N SER A 98 -0.99 -1.14 7.72
CA SER A 98 0.00 -0.88 8.78
C SER A 98 0.51 0.57 8.74
N VAL A 99 0.75 1.11 7.54
CA VAL A 99 1.16 2.52 7.35
C VAL A 99 0.04 3.48 7.77
N LEU A 100 -1.21 3.19 7.41
CA LEU A 100 -2.37 3.99 7.83
C LEU A 100 -2.56 3.96 9.35
N ALA A 101 -2.44 2.78 9.97
CA ALA A 101 -2.49 2.63 11.42
C ALA A 101 -1.38 3.43 12.10
N ASN A 102 -0.15 3.41 11.57
CA ASN A 102 0.95 4.21 12.10
C ASN A 102 0.62 5.72 12.07
N GLY A 103 -0.01 6.19 10.98
CA GLY A 103 -0.47 7.57 10.84
C GLY A 103 -1.45 7.97 11.96
N ILE A 104 -2.45 7.13 12.22
CA ILE A 104 -3.43 7.35 13.30
C ILE A 104 -2.75 7.30 14.67
N PHE A 105 -1.87 6.33 14.92
CA PHE A 105 -1.19 6.18 16.21
C PHE A 105 -0.31 7.40 16.52
N LYS A 106 0.39 7.91 15.51
CA LYS A 106 1.17 9.14 15.61
C LYS A 106 0.29 10.36 15.84
N LEU A 107 -0.91 10.40 15.23
CA LEU A 107 -1.84 11.52 15.36
C LEU A 107 -2.31 11.72 16.81
N TYR A 108 -2.57 10.62 17.52
CA TYR A 108 -3.06 10.60 18.90
C TYR A 108 -1.97 10.33 19.95
N TYR A 109 -0.68 10.35 19.56
CA TYR A 109 0.46 10.13 20.47
C TYR A 109 0.38 8.82 21.28
N PHE A 110 -0.11 7.73 20.68
CA PHE A 110 -0.21 6.44 21.38
C PHE A 110 1.17 5.88 21.73
N PRO A 111 1.34 5.29 22.94
CA PRO A 111 2.63 4.77 23.41
C PRO A 111 3.14 3.58 22.57
N TYR A 112 2.23 2.87 21.89
CA TYR A 112 2.57 1.68 21.09
C TYR A 112 3.00 2.01 19.64
N GLN A 113 3.23 3.28 19.30
CA GLN A 113 3.60 3.70 17.95
C GLN A 113 4.82 2.94 17.40
N LEU A 114 5.84 2.70 18.23
CA LEU A 114 7.06 2.00 17.82
C LEU A 114 6.78 0.58 17.31
N TYR A 115 5.86 -0.15 17.95
CA TYR A 115 5.49 -1.51 17.55
C TYR A 115 4.83 -1.53 16.16
N ILE A 116 3.99 -0.54 15.85
CA ILE A 116 3.34 -0.42 14.54
C ILE A 116 4.37 -0.11 13.44
N ILE A 117 5.37 0.73 13.73
CA ILE A 117 6.47 1.01 12.81
C ILE A 117 7.26 -0.28 12.52
N ILE A 118 7.62 -1.02 13.57
CA ILE A 118 8.35 -2.29 13.43
C ILE A 118 7.53 -3.30 12.61
N MET A 119 6.23 -3.44 12.88
CA MET A 119 5.35 -4.31 12.09
C MET A 119 5.30 -3.88 10.61
N SER A 120 5.14 -2.59 10.32
CA SER A 120 5.13 -2.07 8.95
C SER A 120 6.44 -2.39 8.22
N CYS A 121 7.58 -2.22 8.90
CA CYS A 121 8.90 -2.62 8.37
C CYS A 121 8.98 -4.12 8.11
N ALA A 122 8.52 -4.97 9.03
CA ALA A 122 8.56 -6.42 8.89
C ALA A 122 7.72 -6.89 7.69
N VAL A 123 6.50 -6.36 7.53
CA VAL A 123 5.63 -6.67 6.39
C VAL A 123 6.25 -6.17 5.08
N PHE A 124 6.92 -5.01 5.10
CA PHE A 124 7.62 -4.49 3.93
C PHE A 124 8.78 -5.39 3.49
N ILE A 125 9.57 -5.89 4.44
CA ILE A 125 10.66 -6.83 4.17
C ILE A 125 10.08 -8.13 3.60
N ALA A 126 9.02 -8.68 4.20
CA ALA A 126 8.34 -9.87 3.68
C ALA A 126 7.81 -9.65 2.25
N MET A 127 7.24 -8.47 1.97
CA MET A 127 6.80 -8.09 0.63
C MET A 127 7.96 -8.05 -0.37
N LEU A 128 9.12 -7.50 0.02
CA LEU A 128 10.32 -7.51 -0.81
C LEU A 128 10.86 -8.92 -1.05
N SER A 129 10.93 -9.75 0.00
CA SER A 129 11.35 -11.14 -0.11
C SER A 129 10.48 -11.89 -1.12
N VAL A 130 9.16 -11.77 -1.02
CA VAL A 130 8.23 -12.40 -1.98
C VAL A 130 8.40 -11.82 -3.39
N TYR A 131 8.60 -10.51 -3.51
CA TYR A 131 8.79 -9.87 -4.81
C TYR A 131 10.05 -10.35 -5.54
N TYR A 132 11.17 -10.53 -4.81
CA TYR A 132 12.43 -10.99 -5.39
C TYR A 132 12.52 -12.52 -5.54
N LEU A 133 12.02 -13.30 -4.58
CA LEU A 133 12.08 -14.77 -4.62
C LEU A 133 11.05 -15.39 -5.57
N TYR A 134 9.93 -14.70 -5.79
CA TYR A 134 8.87 -15.13 -6.69
C TYR A 134 8.74 -14.13 -7.85
N PRO A 135 9.77 -14.02 -8.73
CA PRO A 135 9.72 -13.13 -9.87
C PRO A 135 8.48 -13.49 -10.70
N HIS A 136 7.69 -12.47 -10.94
CA HIS A 136 6.35 -12.49 -11.50
C HIS A 136 6.29 -13.16 -12.89
N GLN A 137 6.29 -14.50 -12.97
CA GLN A 137 6.07 -15.31 -14.19
C GLN A 137 4.64 -15.19 -14.77
N ARG A 138 3.94 -14.07 -14.54
CA ARG A 138 2.49 -13.99 -14.66
C ARG A 138 1.93 -13.33 -15.90
N HIS A 139 2.72 -12.58 -16.65
CA HIS A 139 2.24 -12.08 -17.93
C HIS A 139 2.21 -13.17 -19.01
N THR A 140 3.09 -14.17 -18.93
CA THR A 140 3.18 -15.24 -19.94
C THR A 140 2.10 -16.31 -19.76
N ASN A 141 1.83 -16.76 -18.52
CA ASN A 141 0.92 -17.89 -18.29
C ASN A 141 -0.57 -17.49 -18.33
N ALA A 142 -0.94 -16.26 -17.95
CA ALA A 142 -2.34 -15.82 -17.99
C ALA A 142 -2.84 -15.48 -19.41
N LEU A 143 -1.94 -15.03 -20.30
CA LEU A 143 -2.23 -14.90 -21.73
C LEU A 143 -2.36 -16.27 -22.38
N LYS A 144 -1.45 -17.20 -22.06
CA LYS A 144 -1.47 -18.57 -22.59
C LYS A 144 -2.76 -19.34 -22.23
N ILE A 145 -3.31 -19.12 -21.03
CA ILE A 145 -4.58 -19.76 -20.60
C ILE A 145 -5.82 -19.10 -21.25
N ARG A 146 -5.73 -17.85 -21.71
CA ARG A 146 -6.80 -17.21 -22.49
C ARG A 146 -6.77 -17.64 -23.95
N GLU A 147 -5.61 -17.67 -24.59
CA GLU A 147 -5.46 -18.23 -25.95
C GLU A 147 -5.99 -19.67 -26.03
N ASP A 148 -5.72 -20.50 -25.01
CA ASP A 148 -6.19 -21.89 -24.94
C ASP A 148 -7.69 -22.03 -24.64
N LYS A 149 -8.38 -20.97 -24.21
CA LYS A 149 -9.83 -20.97 -23.98
C LYS A 149 -10.63 -20.28 -25.08
N ASP A 150 -9.96 -19.46 -25.88
CA ASP A 150 -10.55 -18.71 -26.99
C ASP A 150 -10.32 -19.41 -28.35
N ILE A 151 -9.89 -20.69 -28.34
CA ILE A 151 -9.81 -21.51 -29.55
C ILE A 151 -11.23 -21.57 -30.15
N PRO A 152 -11.44 -21.08 -31.38
CA PRO A 152 -12.76 -21.13 -31.98
C PRO A 152 -13.16 -22.60 -32.18
N PHE A 153 -14.45 -22.89 -32.03
CA PHE A 153 -14.99 -24.25 -31.98
C PHE A 153 -14.68 -25.07 -33.25
N ASP A 154 -14.33 -24.39 -34.34
CA ASP A 154 -13.93 -24.96 -35.63
C ASP A 154 -12.49 -25.51 -35.67
N GLN A 155 -11.71 -25.33 -34.60
CA GLN A 155 -10.32 -25.81 -34.46
C GLN A 155 -10.15 -26.93 -33.43
N VAL A 156 -11.25 -27.50 -32.92
CA VAL A 156 -11.21 -28.67 -32.04
C VAL A 156 -11.34 -29.92 -32.92
N ASP A 157 -10.21 -30.59 -33.19
CA ASP A 157 -10.16 -31.89 -33.90
C ASP A 157 -10.91 -33.00 -33.15
#